data_AF-A0A3M9YSF7-F1
#
_entry.id   AF-A0A3M9YSF7-F1
#
_cell.length_a   1.000
_cell.length_b   1.000
_cell.length_c   1.000
_cell.angle_alpha   90.00
_cell.angle_beta   90.00
_cell.angle_gamma   90.00
#
_symmetry.space_group_name_H-M   'P 1'
#
loop_
_entity.id
_entity.type
_entity.pdbx_description
1 polymer ?
#
loop_
_entity_poly.entity_id
_entity_poly.type
_entity_poly.pdbx_seq_one_letter_code
_entity_poly.pdbx_strand_id
1 'polypeptide(L)'
;MIELVKQSEATPASYPARPSGLSDAADALDPETVWARIESYIAHRFTTRVVVWILDGCGDWTVPLTPATITASERWNGEAWEAFPLPIGPWGYALTMEGQYRVTADVGGGTVPPAILEAYRRLAGYLADVPDRAGVSEYSVNMGGAIMESYKRNPAWAARAIELSGAADLLRPYRRT
;
A
#
# COMPACT_ATOMS: atom_id res chain seq x y z
N MET A 1 15.34 11.37 -19.70
CA MET A 1 15.16 10.68 -18.40
C MET A 1 13.73 10.19 -18.38
N ILE A 2 13.51 8.97 -17.91
CA ILE A 2 12.17 8.42 -17.86
C ILE A 2 11.39 8.94 -16.65
N GLU A 3 10.15 9.32 -16.88
CA GLU A 3 9.20 9.78 -15.87
C GLU A 3 7.98 8.87 -15.81
N LEU A 4 7.53 8.53 -14.60
CA LEU A 4 6.24 7.90 -14.38
C LEU A 4 5.15 8.98 -14.28
N VAL A 5 4.40 9.17 -15.37
CA VAL A 5 3.37 10.21 -15.46
C VAL A 5 2.09 9.78 -14.73
N LYS A 6 1.69 8.51 -14.87
CA LYS A 6 0.46 8.01 -14.26
C LYS A 6 0.57 6.54 -13.90
N GLN A 7 0.04 6.19 -12.73
CA GLN A 7 -0.22 4.81 -12.32
C GLN A 7 -1.71 4.65 -12.05
N SER A 8 -2.32 3.63 -12.62
CA SER A 8 -3.72 3.26 -12.39
C SER A 8 -3.80 1.81 -11.95
N GLU A 9 -4.26 1.58 -10.73
CA GLU A 9 -4.49 0.23 -10.19
C GLU A 9 -5.99 -0.09 -10.22
N ALA A 10 -6.35 -1.28 -10.69
CA ALA A 10 -7.72 -1.77 -10.56
C ALA A 10 -8.04 -2.11 -9.08
N THR A 11 -9.32 -2.10 -8.73
CA THR A 11 -9.77 -2.58 -7.41
C THR A 11 -9.49 -4.08 -7.29
N PRO A 12 -8.86 -4.58 -6.21
CA PRO A 12 -8.64 -6.00 -6.03
C PRO A 12 -9.98 -6.73 -5.85
N ALA A 13 -10.09 -7.95 -6.38
CA ALA A 13 -11.32 -8.75 -6.28
C ALA A 13 -11.63 -9.17 -4.84
N SER A 14 -10.60 -9.44 -4.04
CA SER A 14 -10.70 -9.75 -2.61
C SER A 14 -9.33 -9.60 -1.95
N TYR A 15 -9.26 -9.10 -0.72
CA TYR A 15 -8.01 -9.08 0.04
C TYR A 15 -7.66 -10.46 0.66
N PRO A 16 -6.39 -10.68 1.07
CA PRO A 16 -6.03 -11.88 1.80
C PRO A 16 -6.83 -12.04 3.10
N ALA A 17 -6.96 -13.29 3.55
CA ALA A 17 -7.60 -13.59 4.83
C ALA A 17 -6.89 -12.86 5.99
N ARG A 18 -7.68 -12.35 6.92
CA ARG A 18 -7.17 -11.72 8.15
C ARG A 18 -6.37 -12.72 9.00
N PRO A 19 -5.31 -12.27 9.70
CA PRO A 19 -4.55 -13.13 10.59
C PRO A 19 -5.38 -13.57 11.80
N SER A 20 -5.06 -14.75 12.35
CA SER A 20 -5.63 -15.23 13.62
C SER A 20 -5.03 -14.49 14.83
N GLY A 21 -5.71 -14.56 15.97
CA GLY A 21 -5.25 -14.01 17.24
C GLY A 21 -5.49 -12.50 17.40
N LEU A 22 -6.47 -11.95 16.67
CA LEU A 22 -6.95 -10.59 16.90
C LEU A 22 -7.83 -10.54 18.16
N SER A 23 -7.81 -9.42 18.87
CA SER A 23 -8.82 -9.12 19.90
C SER A 23 -10.19 -8.92 19.24
N ASP A 24 -11.29 -9.17 19.97
CA ASP A 24 -12.66 -9.01 19.45
C ASP A 24 -12.92 -7.65 18.78
N ALA A 25 -12.42 -6.56 19.37
CA ALA A 25 -12.56 -5.22 18.79
C ALA A 25 -11.79 -5.06 17.46
N ALA A 26 -10.62 -5.69 17.34
CA ALA A 26 -9.83 -5.69 16.10
C ALA A 26 -10.40 -6.62 15.05
N ASP A 27 -11.06 -7.70 15.48
CA ASP A 27 -11.76 -8.63 14.60
C ASP A 27 -13.07 -8.04 14.04
N ALA A 28 -13.66 -7.07 14.74
CA ALA A 28 -14.84 -6.32 14.29
C ALA A 28 -14.54 -5.25 13.23
N LEU A 29 -13.26 -4.89 13.01
CA LEU A 29 -12.89 -3.95 11.95
C LEU A 29 -13.09 -4.58 10.57
N ASP A 30 -13.45 -3.73 9.61
CA ASP A 30 -13.46 -4.10 8.20
C ASP A 30 -12.03 -4.47 7.74
N PRO A 31 -11.77 -5.73 7.34
CA PRO A 31 -10.44 -6.16 6.96
C PRO A 31 -9.93 -5.47 5.69
N GLU A 32 -10.82 -5.06 4.78
CA GLU A 32 -10.42 -4.39 3.54
C GLU A 32 -9.78 -3.03 3.83
N THR A 33 -10.33 -2.28 4.78
CA THR A 33 -9.77 -0.99 5.22
C THR A 33 -8.36 -1.13 5.80
N VAL A 34 -8.07 -2.20 6.56
CA VAL A 34 -6.74 -2.43 7.13
C VAL A 34 -5.75 -2.83 6.03
N TRP A 35 -6.15 -3.71 5.12
CA TRP A 35 -5.32 -4.13 4.00
C TRP A 35 -5.01 -2.98 3.03
N ALA A 36 -6.01 -2.16 2.67
CA ALA A 36 -5.82 -1.01 1.80
C ALA A 36 -4.79 -0.03 2.37
N ARG A 37 -4.81 0.19 3.70
CA ARG A 37 -3.80 1.01 4.37
C ARG A 37 -2.41 0.40 4.29
N ILE A 38 -2.27 -0.90 4.53
CA ILE A 38 -0.97 -1.59 4.41
C ILE A 38 -0.45 -1.49 2.98
N GLU A 39 -1.25 -1.84 1.97
CA GLU A 39 -0.85 -1.78 0.57
C GLU A 39 -0.52 -0.36 0.11
N SER A 40 -1.17 0.68 0.67
CA SER A 40 -0.80 2.07 0.37
C SER A 40 0.59 2.47 0.89
N TYR A 41 1.08 1.79 1.93
CA TYR A 41 2.36 2.11 2.58
C TYR A 41 3.55 1.33 1.98
N ILE A 42 3.29 0.21 1.29
CA ILE A 42 4.31 -0.67 0.71
C ILE A 42 4.20 -0.74 -0.81
N ALA A 43 5.25 -1.23 -1.47
CA ALA A 43 5.27 -1.46 -2.92
C ALA A 43 4.82 -2.88 -3.30
N HIS A 44 4.26 -3.64 -2.35
CA HIS A 44 3.84 -5.02 -2.55
C HIS A 44 2.32 -5.15 -2.61
N ARG A 45 1.80 -5.98 -3.53
CA ARG A 45 0.38 -6.33 -3.64
C ARG A 45 0.19 -7.82 -3.36
N PHE A 46 -0.84 -8.18 -2.60
CA PHE A 46 -1.08 -9.58 -2.26
C PHE A 46 -2.23 -10.20 -3.04
N THR A 47 -3.10 -9.37 -3.60
CA THR A 47 -4.14 -9.79 -4.53
C THR A 47 -3.79 -9.30 -5.93
N THR A 48 -3.77 -10.24 -6.88
CA THR A 48 -3.54 -9.94 -8.29
C THR A 48 -4.59 -8.97 -8.82
N ARG A 49 -4.12 -7.90 -9.46
CA ARG A 49 -4.93 -6.88 -10.11
C ARG A 49 -4.20 -6.28 -11.30
N VAL A 50 -4.98 -5.77 -12.25
CA VAL A 50 -4.41 -5.08 -13.42
C VAL A 50 -3.91 -3.70 -12.98
N VAL A 51 -2.68 -3.38 -13.38
CA VAL A 51 -2.08 -2.06 -13.20
C VAL A 51 -1.57 -1.56 -14.54
N VAL A 52 -1.84 -0.28 -14.82
CA VAL A 52 -1.39 0.42 -16.02
C VAL A 52 -0.50 1.58 -15.61
N TRP A 53 0.69 1.65 -16.22
CA TRP A 53 1.62 2.76 -16.09
C TRP A 53 1.75 3.52 -17.39
N ILE A 54 1.69 4.85 -17.30
CA ILE A 54 2.02 5.76 -18.40
C ILE A 54 3.38 6.38 -18.08
N LEU A 55 4.32 6.20 -19.00
CA LEU A 55 5.70 6.66 -18.88
C LEU A 55 5.98 7.67 -20.00
N ASP A 56 6.88 8.61 -19.74
CA ASP A 56 7.38 9.56 -20.75
C ASP A 56 8.91 9.61 -20.74
N GLY A 57 9.51 9.75 -21.93
CA GLY A 57 10.95 9.78 -22.14
C GLY A 57 11.60 8.41 -22.35
N CYS A 58 12.93 8.37 -22.22
CA CYS A 58 13.77 7.19 -22.46
C CYS A 58 14.66 6.86 -21.25
N GLY A 59 15.17 5.62 -21.21
CA GLY A 59 16.11 5.12 -20.20
C GLY A 59 15.62 3.86 -19.49
N ASP A 60 16.30 3.52 -18.40
CA ASP A 60 15.95 2.36 -17.57
C ASP A 60 14.75 2.67 -16.67
N TRP A 61 13.79 1.74 -16.64
CA TRP A 61 12.59 1.81 -15.82
C TRP A 61 12.43 0.54 -14.98
N THR A 62 12.24 0.74 -13.68
CA THR A 62 11.90 -0.31 -12.73
C THR A 62 10.42 -0.27 -12.41
N VAL A 63 9.75 -1.41 -12.53
CA VAL A 63 8.33 -1.55 -12.20
C VAL A 63 8.11 -1.13 -10.73
N PRO A 64 7.17 -0.21 -10.45
CA PRO A 64 7.03 0.39 -9.12
C PRO A 64 6.37 -0.53 -8.09
N LEU A 65 5.67 -1.58 -8.53
CA LEU A 65 4.94 -2.52 -7.69
C LEU A 65 5.41 -3.95 -7.93
N THR A 66 5.29 -4.79 -6.91
CA THR A 66 5.73 -6.20 -6.93
C THR A 66 4.73 -7.11 -6.21
N PRO A 67 4.66 -8.41 -6.54
CA PRO A 67 5.16 -9.02 -7.78
C PRO A 67 4.38 -8.47 -8.98
N ALA A 68 5.03 -8.32 -10.13
CA ALA A 68 4.40 -7.82 -11.35
C ALA A 68 4.80 -8.66 -12.57
N THR A 69 3.81 -9.02 -13.38
CA THR A 69 3.99 -9.71 -14.65
C THR A 69 3.48 -8.80 -15.76
N ILE A 70 4.38 -8.28 -16.61
CA ILE A 70 3.99 -7.44 -17.74
C ILE A 70 3.18 -8.26 -18.74
N THR A 71 1.98 -7.79 -19.07
CA THR A 71 1.06 -8.45 -20.00
C THR A 71 0.98 -7.72 -21.34
N ALA A 72 1.21 -6.40 -21.35
CA ALA A 72 1.29 -5.61 -22.57
C ALA A 72 2.22 -4.41 -22.42
N SER A 73 2.85 -4.02 -23.51
CA SER A 73 3.67 -2.81 -23.61
C SER A 73 3.44 -2.15 -24.95
N GLU A 74 3.15 -0.85 -24.92
CA GLU A 74 2.75 -0.06 -26.07
C GLU A 74 3.46 1.28 -26.07
N ARG A 75 3.67 1.88 -27.25
CA ARG A 75 4.22 3.22 -27.43
C ARG A 75 3.21 4.07 -28.21
N TRP A 76 3.08 5.34 -27.82
CA TRP A 76 2.27 6.30 -28.56
C TRP A 76 3.01 6.75 -29.83
N ASN A 77 2.35 6.66 -30.99
CA ASN A 77 2.91 7.08 -32.28
C ASN A 77 2.45 8.50 -32.71
N GLY A 78 1.62 9.18 -31.89
CA GLY A 78 0.98 10.46 -32.22
C GLY A 78 -0.54 10.35 -32.44
N GLU A 79 -1.03 9.17 -32.81
CA GLU A 79 -2.44 8.91 -33.14
C GLU A 79 -3.04 7.72 -32.37
N ALA A 80 -2.24 6.69 -32.13
CA ALA A 80 -2.64 5.45 -31.48
C ALA A 80 -1.53 4.85 -30.61
N TRP A 81 -1.94 3.95 -29.71
CA TRP A 81 -1.03 3.07 -28.97
C TRP A 81 -0.69 1.87 -29.85
N GLU A 82 0.60 1.69 -30.14
CA GLU A 82 1.10 0.56 -30.92
C GLU A 82 1.91 -0.38 -30.03
N ALA A 83 1.81 -1.69 -30.28
CA ALA A 83 2.58 -2.68 -29.56
C ALA A 83 4.08 -2.40 -29.67
N PHE A 84 4.75 -2.38 -28.52
CA PHE A 84 6.18 -2.07 -28.41
C PHE A 84 6.86 -3.20 -27.63
N PRO A 85 7.86 -3.91 -28.21
CA PRO A 85 8.62 -4.90 -27.47
C PRO A 85 9.39 -4.22 -26.34
N LEU A 86 9.12 -4.58 -25.08
CA LEU A 86 9.77 -3.99 -23.91
C LEU A 86 11.10 -4.71 -23.59
N PRO A 87 12.27 -4.13 -23.91
CA PRO A 87 13.56 -4.76 -23.70
C PRO A 87 13.89 -4.85 -22.21
N ILE A 88 14.60 -5.90 -21.79
CA ILE A 88 15.10 -6.04 -20.42
C ILE A 88 16.35 -5.16 -20.26
N GLY A 89 16.38 -4.39 -19.17
CA GLY A 89 17.49 -3.52 -18.78
C GLY A 89 18.11 -3.94 -17.44
N PRO A 90 19.26 -3.36 -17.07
CA PRO A 90 19.97 -3.69 -15.83
C PRO A 90 19.15 -3.42 -14.56
N TRP A 91 18.22 -2.46 -14.60
CA TRP A 91 17.36 -2.07 -13.47
C TRP A 91 15.90 -2.50 -13.64
N GLY A 92 15.60 -3.38 -14.61
CA GLY A 92 14.24 -3.79 -14.96
C GLY A 92 14.06 -3.83 -16.46
N TYR A 93 13.48 -2.78 -17.03
CA TYR A 93 13.25 -2.64 -18.47
C TYR A 93 13.97 -1.41 -19.03
N ALA A 94 14.37 -1.46 -20.30
CA ALA A 94 15.09 -0.38 -20.96
C ALA A 94 14.26 0.20 -22.11
N LEU A 95 13.75 1.43 -21.93
CA LEU A 95 13.04 2.17 -22.98
C LEU A 95 14.06 2.89 -23.85
N THR A 96 14.35 2.29 -25.01
CA THR A 96 15.48 2.62 -25.88
C THR A 96 15.28 3.86 -26.75
N MET A 97 14.07 4.41 -26.80
CA MET A 97 13.73 5.57 -27.63
C MET A 97 12.96 6.59 -26.78
N GLU A 98 12.99 7.86 -27.18
CA GLU A 98 12.13 8.86 -26.55
C GLU A 98 10.67 8.67 -26.98
N GLY A 99 9.74 8.84 -26.04
CA GLY A 99 8.32 8.85 -26.32
C GLY A 99 7.47 8.48 -25.11
N GLN A 100 6.17 8.36 -25.35
CA GLN A 100 5.21 7.98 -24.33
C GLN A 100 4.92 6.49 -24.43
N TYR A 101 4.97 5.81 -23.28
CA TYR A 101 4.77 4.37 -23.19
C TYR A 101 3.60 4.06 -22.27
N ARG A 102 2.85 3.02 -22.63
CA ARG A 102 1.82 2.42 -21.80
C ARG A 102 2.21 0.99 -21.50
N VAL A 103 2.37 0.66 -20.23
CA VAL A 103 2.73 -0.68 -19.77
C VAL A 103 1.60 -1.20 -18.90
N THR A 104 1.08 -2.37 -19.24
CA THR A 104 0.03 -3.08 -18.49
C THR A 104 0.62 -4.33 -17.87
N ALA A 105 0.27 -4.60 -16.63
CA ALA A 105 0.71 -5.79 -15.91
C ALA A 105 -0.36 -6.33 -14.96
N ASP A 106 -0.24 -7.62 -14.68
CA ASP A 106 -0.88 -8.24 -13.53
C ASP A 106 0.06 -8.08 -12.32
N VAL A 107 -0.41 -7.36 -11.31
CA VAL A 107 0.36 -7.04 -10.10
C VAL A 107 -0.30 -7.67 -8.88
N GLY A 108 0.50 -8.40 -8.12
CA GLY A 108 0.11 -8.98 -6.86
C GLY A 108 -0.07 -10.48 -6.90
N GLY A 109 -0.10 -11.08 -5.72
CA GLY A 109 -0.20 -12.51 -5.50
C GLY A 109 0.84 -12.97 -4.48
N GLY A 110 1.09 -14.28 -4.47
CA GLY A 110 2.04 -14.88 -3.55
C GLY A 110 1.51 -15.04 -2.11
N THR A 111 2.34 -15.67 -1.28
CA THR A 111 2.00 -15.89 0.13
C THR A 111 2.32 -14.66 0.95
N VAL A 112 1.36 -14.21 1.76
CA VAL A 112 1.56 -13.08 2.68
C VAL A 112 2.63 -13.44 3.72
N PRO A 113 3.73 -12.67 3.81
CA PRO A 113 4.78 -12.94 4.79
C PRO A 113 4.30 -12.78 6.24
N PRO A 114 4.84 -13.56 7.22
CA PRO A 114 4.46 -13.43 8.62
C PRO A 114 4.65 -12.02 9.20
N ALA A 115 5.65 -11.28 8.73
CA ALA A 115 5.89 -9.89 9.15
C ALA A 115 4.74 -8.95 8.74
N ILE A 116 4.13 -9.16 7.57
CA ILE A 116 2.98 -8.38 7.10
C ILE A 116 1.73 -8.73 7.91
N LEU A 117 1.52 -10.02 8.20
CA LEU A 117 0.42 -10.47 9.06
C LEU A 117 0.55 -9.88 10.48
N GLU A 118 1.76 -9.79 11.00
CA GLU A 118 2.01 -9.15 12.29
C GLU A 118 1.80 -7.64 12.25
N ALA A 119 2.23 -6.97 11.16
CA ALA A 119 1.92 -5.56 10.94
C ALA A 119 0.41 -5.31 10.88
N TYR A 120 -0.35 -6.21 10.26
CA TYR A 120 -1.82 -6.18 10.26
C TYR A 120 -2.36 -6.26 11.69
N ARG A 121 -1.91 -7.22 12.51
CA ARG A 121 -2.39 -7.34 13.90
C ARG A 121 -2.17 -6.07 14.70
N ARG A 122 -0.97 -5.48 14.59
CA ARG A 122 -0.61 -4.24 15.29
C ARG A 122 -1.46 -3.07 14.84
N LEU A 123 -1.65 -2.91 13.53
CA LEU A 123 -2.47 -1.84 12.97
C LEU A 123 -3.94 -2.01 13.37
N ALA A 124 -4.49 -3.23 13.24
CA ALA A 124 -5.87 -3.53 13.61
C ALA A 124 -6.10 -3.31 15.11
N GLY A 125 -5.19 -3.77 15.98
CA GLY A 125 -5.25 -3.51 17.42
C GLY A 125 -5.23 -2.02 17.75
N TYR A 126 -4.34 -1.25 17.12
CA TYR A 126 -4.25 0.19 17.32
C TYR A 126 -5.50 0.96 16.83
N LEU A 127 -6.07 0.52 15.71
CA LEU A 127 -7.30 1.09 15.15
C LEU A 127 -8.54 0.69 15.96
N ALA A 128 -8.52 -0.47 16.61
CA ALA A 128 -9.60 -0.99 17.44
C ALA A 128 -9.59 -0.46 18.86
N ASP A 129 -8.44 0.05 19.33
CA ASP A 129 -8.31 0.85 20.55
C ASP A 129 -8.96 2.25 20.35
N VAL A 130 -10.24 2.23 19.95
CA VAL A 130 -11.14 3.38 19.87
C VAL A 130 -11.71 3.58 21.27
N PRO A 131 -11.25 4.56 22.06
CA PRO A 131 -12.10 5.07 23.12
C PRO A 131 -13.36 5.65 22.48
N ASP A 132 -14.48 5.56 23.18
CA ASP A 132 -15.88 5.89 22.85
C ASP A 132 -16.16 7.32 22.30
N ARG A 133 -15.16 7.98 21.71
CA ARG A 133 -15.08 9.41 21.42
C ARG A 133 -14.22 9.67 20.18
N ALA A 134 -14.76 9.28 19.02
CA ALA A 134 -14.19 9.67 17.73
C ALA A 134 -14.04 11.20 17.65
N GLY A 135 -12.88 11.69 17.21
CA GLY A 135 -12.63 13.11 16.98
C GLY A 135 -12.11 13.93 18.18
N VAL A 136 -11.86 13.31 19.33
CA VAL A 136 -11.33 14.00 20.52
C VAL A 136 -9.80 13.92 20.57
N SER A 137 -9.12 15.07 20.69
CA SER A 137 -7.65 15.17 20.80
C SER A 137 -7.13 15.08 22.24
N GLU A 138 -7.98 15.31 23.23
CA GLU A 138 -7.63 15.29 24.65
C GLU A 138 -8.84 14.90 25.50
N TYR A 139 -8.66 13.92 26.39
CA TYR A 139 -9.70 13.48 27.30
C TYR A 139 -9.14 13.33 28.71
N SER A 140 -9.78 13.99 29.67
CA SER A 140 -9.48 13.92 31.09
C SER A 140 -10.76 13.61 31.84
N VAL A 141 -10.73 12.58 32.69
CA VAL A 141 -11.81 12.27 33.64
C VAL A 141 -11.23 12.31 35.04
N ASN A 142 -11.88 13.07 35.91
CA ASN A 142 -11.56 13.10 37.31
C ASN A 142 -12.59 12.24 38.08
N MET A 143 -12.20 11.01 38.42
CA MET A 143 -13.03 10.10 39.23
C MET A 143 -12.76 10.32 40.73
N GLY A 144 -13.24 11.44 41.27
CA GLY A 144 -13.52 11.56 42.71
C GLY A 144 -12.33 11.34 43.67
N GLY A 145 -11.13 11.79 43.35
CA GLY A 145 -10.17 12.23 44.39
C GLY A 145 -8.84 11.48 44.58
N ALA A 146 -8.50 10.45 43.81
CA ALA A 146 -7.14 9.85 43.92
C ALA A 146 -6.53 9.26 42.64
N ILE A 147 -7.29 9.07 41.56
CA ILE A 147 -6.76 8.51 40.30
C ILE A 147 -7.15 9.46 39.16
N MET A 148 -6.13 10.08 38.58
CA MET A 148 -6.24 10.91 37.39
C MET A 148 -5.73 10.09 36.21
N GLU A 149 -6.63 9.69 35.31
CA GLU A 149 -6.26 9.08 34.04
C GLU A 149 -6.32 10.17 32.96
N SER A 150 -5.14 10.59 32.47
CA SER A 150 -5.03 11.55 31.37
C SER A 150 -4.63 10.82 30.10
N TYR A 151 -5.50 10.84 29.09
CA TYR A 151 -5.21 10.30 27.77
C TYR A 151 -5.07 11.44 26.77
N LYS A 152 -3.85 11.62 26.26
CA LYS A 152 -3.54 12.60 25.20
C LYS A 152 -3.22 11.85 23.92
N ARG A 153 -4.09 11.94 22.92
CA ARG A 153 -3.87 11.33 21.60
C ARG A 153 -3.50 12.40 20.60
N ASN A 154 -2.59 12.08 19.70
CA ASN A 154 -2.30 12.97 18.58
C ASN A 154 -3.59 13.11 17.73
N PRO A 155 -4.07 14.32 17.40
CA PRO A 155 -5.22 14.50 16.52
C PRO A 155 -5.04 13.85 15.14
N ALA A 156 -3.81 13.62 14.69
CA ALA A 156 -3.48 12.88 13.47
C ALA A 156 -3.35 11.36 13.68
N TRP A 157 -3.84 10.79 14.79
CA TRP A 157 -3.63 9.37 15.14
C TRP A 157 -4.10 8.39 14.06
N ALA A 158 -5.24 8.67 13.42
CA ALA A 158 -5.76 7.83 12.35
C ALA A 158 -4.94 7.97 11.06
N ALA A 159 -4.36 9.15 10.81
CA ALA A 159 -3.50 9.41 9.65
C ALA A 159 -2.09 8.81 9.84
N ARG A 160 -1.58 8.77 11.06
CA ARG A 160 -0.27 8.18 11.43
C ARG A 160 -0.37 6.78 12.04
N ALA A 161 -1.52 6.11 11.89
CA ALA A 161 -1.80 4.83 12.55
C ALA A 161 -0.75 3.74 12.23
N ILE A 162 -0.20 3.73 11.01
CA ILE A 162 0.85 2.77 10.62
C ILE A 162 2.14 3.00 11.40
N GLU A 163 2.52 4.26 11.62
CA GLU A 163 3.72 4.62 12.37
C GLU A 163 3.51 4.39 13.88
N LEU A 164 2.37 4.83 14.41
CA LEU A 164 2.08 4.77 15.84
C LEU A 164 1.78 3.35 16.34
N SER A 165 1.33 2.44 15.48
CA SER A 165 1.13 1.02 15.83
C SER A 165 2.41 0.19 15.85
N GLY A 166 3.55 0.74 15.39
CA GLY A 166 4.78 -0.04 15.19
C GLY A 166 4.69 -1.06 14.05
N ALA A 167 3.66 -0.95 13.19
CA ALA A 167 3.57 -1.72 11.94
C ALA A 167 4.60 -1.22 10.90
N ALA A 168 4.91 0.08 10.90
CA ALA A 168 5.85 0.71 9.97
C ALA A 168 7.22 0.01 9.91
N ASP A 169 7.77 -0.43 11.04
CA ASP A 169 9.08 -1.09 11.11
C ASP A 169 9.08 -2.45 10.40
N LEU A 170 8.00 -3.23 10.56
CA LEU A 170 7.82 -4.52 9.89
C LEU A 170 7.58 -4.36 8.40
N LEU A 171 6.94 -3.25 8.00
CA LEU A 171 6.63 -2.95 6.60
C LEU A 171 7.83 -2.34 5.85
N ARG A 172 8.86 -1.86 6.56
CA ARG A 172 10.01 -1.16 5.97
C ARG A 172 10.70 -1.93 4.83
N PRO A 173 10.96 -3.25 4.92
CA PRO A 173 11.60 -4.01 3.83
C PRO A 173 10.75 -4.12 2.56
N TYR A 174 9.45 -3.86 2.65
CA TYR A 174 8.50 -3.93 1.54
C TYR A 174 8.21 -2.56 0.93
N ARG A 175 8.80 -1.50 1.48
CA ARG A 175 8.79 -0.17 0.86
C ARG A 175 9.75 -0.16 -0.31
N ARG A 176 9.42 0.61 -1.33
CA ARG A 176 10.36 0.90 -2.42
C ARG A 176 11.56 1.66 -1.83
N THR A 177 12.76 1.13 -2.05
CA THR A 177 14.04 1.82 -1.80
C THR A 177 14.37 2.77 -2.93
#